data_AF-A0A5B8VEM1-F1
#
_entry.id   AF-A0A5B8VEM1-F1
#
_cell.length_a   1.000
_cell.length_b   1.000
_cell.length_c   1.000
_cell.angle_alpha   90.00
_cell.angle_beta   90.00
_cell.angle_gamma   90.00
#
_symmetry.space_group_name_H-M   'P 1'
#
loop_
_entity.id
_entity.type
_entity.pdbx_description
1 polymer ?
#
loop_
_entity_poly.entity_id
_entity_poly.type
_entity_poly.pdbx_seq_one_letter_code
_entity_poly.pdbx_strand_id
1 'polypeptide(L)' 'MKNIFSISFNKATISVETMGKNNGNTEYLVHMPDGDMHLRHTEDDEGAGRWIDTQTDHETELSSEVGQLIELHNVQHTGD' A
#
# COMPACT_ATOMS: atom_id res chain seq x y z
N MET A 1 -1.87 17.67 1.73
CA MET A 1 -0.55 17.31 2.28
C MET A 1 -0.23 15.92 1.76
N LYS A 2 0.97 15.72 1.23
CA LYS A 2 1.46 14.37 0.90
C LYS A 2 1.87 13.72 2.21
N ASN A 3 1.19 12.64 2.59
CA ASN A 3 1.58 11.85 3.77
C ASN A 3 2.59 10.81 3.31
N ILE A 4 3.81 10.94 3.81
CA ILE A 4 4.91 10.00 3.53
C ILE A 4 5.32 9.38 4.85
N PHE A 5 5.38 8.05 4.89
CA PHE A 5 5.85 7.28 6.04
C PHE A 5 6.79 6.16 5.59
N SER A 6 7.48 5.53 6.54
CA SER A 6 8.43 4.45 6.24
C SER A 6 8.03 3.17 6.95
N ILE A 7 8.22 2.04 6.27
CA ILE A 7 7.99 0.69 6.81
C ILE A 7 9.22 -0.19 6.57
N SER A 8 9.39 -1.20 7.42
CA SER A 8 10.46 -2.19 7.28
C SER A 8 9.97 -3.36 6.45
N PHE A 9 10.64 -3.65 5.33
CA PHE A 9 10.32 -4.76 4.41
C PHE A 9 11.60 -5.44 3.95
N ASN A 10 11.68 -6.77 4.05
CA ASN A 10 12.84 -7.56 3.60
C ASN A 10 14.22 -7.04 4.07
N LYS A 11 14.32 -6.64 5.34
CA LYS A 11 15.51 -6.04 5.98
C LYS A 11 15.92 -4.67 5.41
N ALA A 12 15.13 -4.10 4.51
CA ALA A 12 15.24 -2.73 4.03
C ALA A 12 14.17 -1.84 4.69
N THR A 13 14.41 -0.54 4.66
CA THR A 13 13.40 0.47 4.97
C THR A 13 12.92 1.05 3.65
N ILE A 14 11.62 0.98 3.40
CA ILE A 14 10.97 1.52 2.20
C ILE A 14 10.10 2.71 2.60
N SER A 15 9.89 3.62 1.67
CA SER A 15 9.06 4.81 1.87
C SER A 15 7.74 4.65 1.13
N VAL A 16 6.64 5.05 1.76
CA VAL A 16 5.30 4.96 1.22
C VAL A 16 4.71 6.36 1.18
N GLU A 17 4.30 6.81 0.00
CA GLU A 17 3.58 8.06 -0.22
C GLU A 17 2.10 7.75 -0.47
N THR A 18 1.19 8.38 0.29
CA THR A 18 -0.24 8.35 -0.02
C THR A 18 -0.54 9.34 -1.14
N MET A 19 -0.97 8.82 -2.29
CA MET A 19 -1.24 9.58 -3.52
C MET A 19 -2.64 10.22 -3.53
N GLY A 20 -3.54 9.75 -2.66
CA GLY A 20 -4.91 10.25 -2.52
C GLY A 20 -5.93 9.13 -2.79
N LYS A 21 -7.15 9.52 -3.17
CA LYS A 21 -8.21 8.58 -3.54
C LYS A 21 -8.44 8.60 -5.05
N ASN A 22 -8.57 7.42 -5.65
CA ASN A 22 -8.96 7.21 -7.03
C ASN A 22 -10.11 6.20 -7.08
N ASN A 23 -11.24 6.58 -7.66
CA ASN A 23 -12.46 5.76 -7.69
C ASN A 23 -12.89 5.22 -6.32
N GLY A 24 -12.77 6.02 -5.27
CA GLY A 24 -13.11 5.63 -3.89
C GLY A 24 -12.01 4.90 -3.13
N ASN A 25 -11.00 4.36 -3.83
CA ASN A 25 -9.91 3.59 -3.27
C ASN A 25 -8.70 4.47 -2.97
N THR A 26 -7.99 4.22 -1.86
CA THR A 26 -6.74 4.93 -1.55
C THR A 26 -5.60 4.35 -2.38
N GLU A 27 -4.81 5.22 -3.01
CA GLU A 27 -3.62 4.86 -3.77
C GLU A 27 -2.34 5.23 -3.02
N TYR A 28 -1.34 4.37 -3.17
CA TYR A 28 -0.04 4.48 -2.52
C TYR A 28 1.08 4.29 -3.55
N LEU A 29 2.12 5.10 -3.44
CA LEU A 29 3.38 4.91 -4.15
C LEU A 29 4.41 4.38 -3.16
N VAL A 30 4.95 3.20 -3.42
CA VAL A 30 5.94 2.55 -2.58
C VAL A 30 7.29 2.63 -3.27
N HIS A 31 8.24 3.32 -2.63
CA HIS A 31 9.61 3.44 -3.10
C HIS A 31 10.46 2.28 -2.58
N MET A 32 10.68 1.28 -3.43
CA MET A 32 11.50 0.10 -3.12
C MET A 32 12.94 0.31 -3.65
N PRO A 33 13.92 -0.48 -3.16
CA PRO A 33 15.29 -0.40 -3.67
C PRO A 33 15.41 -0.71 -5.16
N ASP A 34 14.57 -1.62 -5.68
CA ASP A 34 14.61 -2.09 -7.07
C ASP A 34 13.66 -1.32 -8.01
N GLY A 35 12.90 -0.36 -7.49
CA GLY A 35 11.95 0.44 -8.25
C GLY A 35 10.74 0.88 -7.45
N ASP A 36 9.88 1.67 -8.09
CA ASP A 36 8.63 2.11 -7.48
C ASP A 36 7.50 1.12 -7.77
N MET A 37 6.65 0.86 -6.79
CA MET A 37 5.45 0.04 -6.91
C MET A 37 4.21 0.88 -6.60
N HIS A 38 3.18 0.79 -7.43
CA HIS A 38 1.95 1.56 -7.26
C HIS A 38 0.85 0.65 -6.70
N LEU A 39 0.50 0.84 -5.44
CA LEU A 39 -0.49 0.02 -4.76
C LEU A 39 -1.85 0.72 -4.64
N ARG A 40 -2.90 -0.07 -4.71
CA ARG A 40 -4.27 0.33 -4.40
C ARG A 40 -4.90 -0.68 -3.48
N HIS A 41 -5.54 -0.20 -2.42
CA HIS A 41 -6.39 -1.05 -1.58
C HIS A 41 -7.81 -1.04 -2.15
N THR A 42 -8.33 -2.21 -2.47
CA THR A 42 -9.68 -2.44 -3.01
C THR A 42 -10.42 -3.45 -2.15
N GLU A 43 -11.74 -3.43 -2.12
CA GLU A 43 -12.55 -4.49 -1.51
C GLU A 43 -13.15 -5.36 -2.62
N ASP A 44 -13.22 -6.67 -2.39
CA ASP A 44 -13.98 -7.57 -3.25
C ASP A 44 -15.49 -7.55 -2.93
N ASP A 45 -16.28 -8.35 -3.66
CA ASP A 45 -17.73 -8.42 -3.52
C ASP A 45 -18.18 -8.97 -2.15
N GLU A 46 -17.29 -9.61 -1.40
CA GLU A 46 -17.52 -10.12 -0.05
C GLU A 46 -17.07 -9.13 1.03
N GLY A 47 -16.52 -7.98 0.63
CA GLY A 47 -15.98 -6.95 1.51
C GLY A 47 -14.59 -7.27 2.05
N ALA A 48 -13.88 -8.24 1.47
CA ALA A 48 -12.51 -8.53 1.85
C ALA A 48 -11.53 -7.58 1.14
N GLY A 49 -10.64 -6.97 1.92
CA GLY A 49 -9.60 -6.08 1.42
C GLY A 49 -8.55 -6.83 0.60
N ARG A 50 -8.17 -6.26 -0.54
CA ARG A 50 -7.14 -6.75 -1.47
C ARG A 50 -6.20 -5.63 -1.86
N TRP A 51 -4.92 -5.97 -1.98
CA TRP A 51 -3.86 -5.04 -2.36
C TRP A 51 -3.41 -5.30 -3.79
N ILE A 52 -3.77 -4.38 -4.68
CA ILE A 52 -3.54 -4.49 -6.12
C ILE A 52 -2.32 -3.66 -6.51
N ASP A 53 -1.40 -4.27 -7.28
CA ASP A 53 -0.41 -3.50 -8.02
C ASP A 53 -1.08 -2.95 -9.28
N THR A 54 -1.21 -1.62 -9.35
CA THR A 54 -1.92 -0.93 -10.41
C THR A 54 -1.16 -0.92 -11.75
N GLN A 55 0.13 -1.28 -11.77
CA GLN A 55 0.88 -1.42 -13.02
C GLN A 55 0.56 -2.75 -13.71
N THR A 56 0.22 -3.76 -12.93
CA THR A 56 -0.13 -5.10 -13.43
C THR A 56 -1.63 -5.40 -13.34
N ASP A 57 -2.39 -4.54 -12.66
CA ASP A 57 -3.84 -4.58 -12.43
C ASP A 57 -4.34 -5.88 -11.78
N HIS A 58 -3.49 -6.49 -10.93
CA HIS A 58 -3.88 -7.63 -10.12
C HIS A 58 -3.11 -7.68 -8.80
N GLU A 59 -3.57 -8.53 -7.89
CA GLU A 59 -2.85 -8.85 -6.67
C GLU A 59 -1.67 -9.78 -6.99
N THR A 60 -0.49 -9.40 -6.49
CA THR A 60 0.73 -10.21 -6.50
C THR A 60 1.12 -10.50 -5.06
N GLU A 61 1.93 -11.54 -4.82
CA GLU A 61 2.45 -11.84 -3.48
C GLU A 61 3.15 -10.62 -2.85
N LEU A 62 3.93 -9.89 -3.64
CA LEU A 62 4.61 -8.67 -3.20
C LEU A 62 3.62 -7.55 -2.84
N SER A 63 2.57 -7.33 -3.63
CA SER A 63 1.58 -6.29 -3.34
C SER A 63 0.78 -6.61 -2.08
N SER A 64 0.44 -7.88 -1.85
CA SER A 64 -0.23 -8.34 -0.64
C SER A 64 0.63 -8.16 0.61
N GLU A 65 1.90 -8.54 0.55
CA GLU A 65 2.82 -8.43 1.70
C GLU A 65 3.08 -6.97 2.07
N VAL A 66 3.43 -6.13 1.09
CA VAL A 66 3.68 -4.70 1.33
C VAL A 66 2.40 -3.99 1.77
N GLY A 67 1.27 -4.34 1.17
CA GLY A 67 -0.04 -3.82 1.53
C GLY A 67 -0.41 -4.07 3.00
N GLN A 68 -0.22 -5.29 3.50
CA GLN A 68 -0.46 -5.63 4.89
C GLN A 68 0.41 -4.80 5.86
N LEU A 69 1.66 -4.51 5.49
CA LEU A 69 2.54 -3.66 6.30
C LEU A 69 2.07 -2.20 6.34
N ILE A 70 1.54 -1.69 5.22
CA ILE A 70 0.90 -0.37 5.15
C ILE A 70 -0.32 -0.34 6.06
N GLU A 71 -1.18 -1.35 6.02
CA GLU A 71 -2.36 -1.45 6.85
C GLU A 71 -2.01 -1.49 8.34
N LEU A 72 -1.04 -2.33 8.72
CA LEU A 72 -0.55 -2.43 10.09
C LEU A 72 -0.02 -1.08 10.60
N HIS A 73 0.76 -0.38 9.78
CA HIS A 73 1.24 0.96 10.10
C HIS A 73 0.09 1.93 10.32
N ASN A 74 -0.90 1.95 9.41
CA ASN A 74 -2.06 2.81 9.53
C ASN A 74 -2.83 2.54 10.83
N VAL A 75 -3.11 1.27 11.18
CA VAL A 75 -3.81 0.91 12.42
C VAL A 75 -3.04 1.39 13.67
N GLN A 76 -1.71 1.24 13.68
CA GLN A 76 -0.87 1.68 14.80
C GLN A 76 -0.81 3.20 14.99
N HIS A 77 -1.05 3.96 13.91
CA HIS A 77 -0.87 5.41 13.89
C HIS A 77 -2.16 6.22 13.63
N THR A 78 -3.29 5.57 13.42
CA THR A 78 -4.62 6.21 13.27
C THR A 78 -5.61 5.84 14.36
N GLY A 79 -5.16 5.14 15.41
CA GLY A 79 -5.96 4.75 16.58
C GLY A 79 -6.21 5.85 17.63
N ASP A 80 -6.22 7.14 17.23
CA ASP A 80 -6.57 8.30 18.08
C ASP A 80 -7.92 8.92 17.66
#